data_AF-A0A354FKH3-F1
#
_entry.id   AF-A0A354FKH3-F1
#
_cell.length_a   1.000
_cell.length_b   1.000
_cell.length_c   1.000
_cell.angle_alpha   90.00
_cell.angle_beta   90.00
_cell.angle_gamma   90.00
#
_symmetry.space_group_name_H-M   'P 1'
#
loop_
_entity.id
_entity.type
_entity.pdbx_description
1 polymer ?
#
loop_
_entity_poly.entity_id
_entity_poly.type
_entity_poly.pdbx_seq_one_letter_code
_entity_poly.pdbx_strand_id
1 'polypeptide(L)'
;RIPVIDMVEIGAGGGSIANVDDLKRIAVGPESAGSAPGPACYGNGGAHPTVTDADLHLGRIDAQQFSGGRITLDVEAANVALAEHVGNALELSDTLAAFGISEVVDENMA
;
A
#
# COMPACT_ATOMS: atom_id res chain seq x y z
N ARG A 1 -22.14 -5.69 -35.57
CA ARG A 1 -21.51 -6.35 -34.40
C ARG A 1 -20.44 -5.39 -33.90
N ILE A 2 -20.57 -4.89 -32.68
CA ILE A 2 -19.61 -3.93 -32.12
C ILE A 2 -18.48 -4.74 -31.49
N PRO A 3 -17.20 -4.52 -31.87
CA PRO A 3 -16.09 -5.16 -31.20
C PRO A 3 -16.04 -4.67 -29.75
N VAL A 4 -15.95 -5.59 -28.80
CA VAL A 4 -15.76 -5.30 -27.38
C VAL A 4 -14.41 -5.85 -26.94
N ILE A 5 -13.75 -5.11 -26.06
CA ILE A 5 -12.56 -5.57 -25.35
C ILE A 5 -13.06 -6.13 -24.01
N ASP A 6 -12.69 -7.36 -23.71
CA ASP A 6 -12.93 -7.94 -22.39
C ASP A 6 -11.77 -7.53 -21.47
N MET A 7 -12.11 -6.92 -20.34
CA MET A 7 -11.15 -6.42 -19.36
C MET A 7 -11.40 -7.18 -18.05
N VAL A 8 -10.36 -7.86 -17.57
CA VAL A 8 -10.37 -8.50 -16.25
C VAL A 8 -9.47 -7.67 -15.34
N GLU A 9 -10.03 -7.13 -14.28
CA GLU A 9 -9.28 -6.39 -13.26
C GLU A 9 -8.70 -7.37 -12.23
N ILE A 10 -7.39 -7.32 -12.02
CA ILE A 10 -6.73 -7.99 -10.89
C ILE A 10 -6.69 -6.97 -9.76
N GLY A 11 -7.41 -7.25 -8.66
CA GLY A 11 -7.72 -6.31 -7.57
C GLY A 11 -6.56 -5.99 -6.62
N ALA A 12 -5.42 -5.56 -7.16
CA ALA A 12 -4.24 -5.15 -6.42
C ALA A 12 -3.61 -3.92 -7.08
N GLY A 13 -3.45 -2.82 -6.34
CA GLY A 13 -2.85 -1.59 -6.84
C GLY A 13 -2.32 -0.71 -5.70
N GLY A 14 -1.82 0.48 -6.03
CA GLY A 14 -1.15 1.35 -5.05
C GLY A 14 -1.98 1.67 -3.80
N GLY A 15 -3.30 1.75 -3.92
CA GLY A 15 -4.21 2.02 -2.81
C GLY A 15 -4.72 0.77 -2.07
N SER A 16 -4.35 -0.44 -2.50
CA SER A 16 -4.78 -1.68 -1.84
C SER A 16 -4.27 -1.71 -0.41
N ILE A 17 -5.18 -1.93 0.53
CA ILE A 17 -4.90 -1.90 1.96
C ILE A 17 -4.20 -3.20 2.35
N ALA A 18 -3.11 -3.08 3.10
CA ALA A 18 -2.42 -4.18 3.73
C ALA A 18 -2.96 -4.40 5.15
N ASN A 19 -3.17 -5.66 5.51
CA ASN A 19 -3.55 -6.07 6.86
C ASN A 19 -2.93 -7.43 7.20
N VAL A 20 -2.98 -7.80 8.48
CA VAL A 20 -2.58 -9.11 8.98
C VAL A 20 -3.82 -9.92 9.31
N ASP A 21 -3.95 -11.10 8.69
CA ASP A 21 -5.07 -12.00 8.93
C ASP A 21 -4.94 -12.78 10.26
N ASP A 22 -6.00 -13.52 10.61
CA ASP A 22 -6.03 -14.34 11.83
C ASP A 22 -4.95 -15.45 11.84
N LEU A 23 -4.37 -15.78 10.69
CA LEU A 23 -3.32 -16.77 10.52
C LEU A 23 -1.91 -16.15 10.52
N LYS A 24 -1.79 -14.88 10.90
CA LYS A 24 -0.53 -14.12 10.94
C LYS A 24 0.16 -14.02 9.58
N ARG A 25 -0.62 -13.79 8.53
CA ARG A 25 -0.13 -13.56 7.17
C ARG A 25 -0.49 -12.15 6.72
N ILE A 26 0.38 -11.59 5.90
CA ILE A 26 0.10 -10.32 5.22
C ILE A 26 -0.91 -10.62 4.11
N ALA A 27 -1.99 -9.85 4.09
CA ALA A 27 -2.97 -9.82 3.01
C ALA A 27 -3.02 -8.40 2.44
N VAL A 28 -3.10 -8.27 1.13
CA VAL A 28 -3.17 -6.98 0.42
C VAL A 28 -4.41 -6.97 -0.46
N GLY A 29 -5.30 -5.99 -0.23
CA GLY A 29 -6.61 -5.96 -0.85
C GLY A 29 -7.58 -7.01 -0.27
N PRO A 30 -8.79 -7.17 -0.83
CA PRO A 30 -9.32 -6.44 -2.00
C PRO A 30 -9.73 -4.99 -1.68
N GLU A 31 -9.77 -4.64 -0.40
CA GLU A 31 -10.11 -3.29 0.05
C GLU A 31 -9.05 -2.28 -0.39
N SER A 32 -9.52 -1.08 -0.75
CA SER A 32 -8.68 0.00 -1.24
C SER A 32 -8.96 1.27 -0.45
N ALA A 33 -7.89 1.99 -0.11
CA ALA A 33 -7.98 3.32 0.49
C ALA A 33 -8.48 4.37 -0.51
N GLY A 34 -8.58 4.02 -1.80
CA GLY A 34 -8.97 4.92 -2.87
C GLY A 34 -7.99 6.08 -3.01
N SER A 35 -8.49 7.24 -3.43
CA SER A 35 -7.70 8.49 -3.50
C SER A 35 -7.98 9.45 -2.34
N ALA A 36 -9.10 9.26 -1.64
CA ALA A 36 -9.53 10.05 -0.48
C ALA A 36 -10.28 9.13 0.50
N PRO A 37 -9.74 8.85 1.71
CA PRO A 37 -8.53 9.46 2.27
C PRO A 37 -7.23 9.03 1.58
N GLY A 38 -7.22 7.90 0.86
CA GLY A 38 -6.04 7.39 0.18
C GLY A 38 -5.00 6.76 1.14
N PRO A 39 -3.83 6.37 0.60
CA PRO A 39 -2.67 5.91 1.37
C PRO A 39 -2.37 6.81 2.57
N ALA A 40 -1.83 6.24 3.65
CA ALA A 40 -1.49 7.00 4.85
C ALA A 40 -0.51 8.14 4.52
N CYS A 41 0.44 7.86 3.63
CA CYS A 41 1.43 8.80 3.12
C CYS A 41 0.86 9.98 2.33
N TYR A 42 -0.42 9.97 1.97
CA TYR A 42 -1.06 11.15 1.37
C TYR A 42 -1.39 12.23 2.40
N GLY A 43 -1.35 11.93 3.70
CA GLY A 43 -1.58 12.90 4.77
C GLY A 43 -3.04 13.39 4.88
N ASN A 44 -3.98 12.74 4.19
CA ASN A 44 -5.40 13.12 4.11
C ASN A 44 -6.28 12.39 5.15
N GLY A 45 -5.69 11.87 6.22
CA GLY A 45 -6.39 11.12 7.27
C GLY A 45 -6.53 9.62 7.00
N GLY A 46 -5.80 9.07 6.02
CA GLY A 46 -5.65 7.62 5.86
C GLY A 46 -4.81 7.06 7.00
N ALA A 47 -5.23 5.95 7.59
CA ALA A 47 -4.55 5.34 8.75
C ALA A 47 -4.03 3.92 8.47
N HIS A 48 -4.60 3.23 7.47
CA HIS A 48 -4.19 1.87 7.13
C HIS A 48 -3.07 1.88 6.09
N PRO A 49 -2.06 0.99 6.23
CA PRO A 49 -0.98 0.93 5.27
C PRO A 49 -1.49 0.39 3.94
N THR A 50 -0.94 0.92 2.86
CA THR A 50 -1.21 0.49 1.49
C THR A 50 0.08 0.09 0.78
N VAL A 51 -0.03 -0.43 -0.44
CA VAL A 51 1.11 -0.69 -1.31
C VAL A 51 1.96 0.57 -1.53
N THR A 52 1.33 1.73 -1.69
CA THR A 52 2.03 3.02 -1.86
C THR A 52 2.84 3.40 -0.62
N ASP A 53 2.32 3.11 0.58
CA ASP A 53 3.04 3.36 1.84
C ASP A 53 4.30 2.48 1.95
N ALA A 54 4.17 1.20 1.58
CA ALA A 54 5.28 0.27 1.53
C ALA A 54 6.35 0.69 0.51
N ASP A 55 5.93 1.03 -0.71
CA ASP A 55 6.84 1.48 -1.77
C ASP A 55 7.55 2.79 -1.41
N LEU A 56 6.86 3.71 -0.72
CA LEU A 56 7.48 4.93 -0.18
C LEU A 56 8.53 4.59 0.87
N HIS A 57 8.20 3.74 1.84
CA HIS A 57 9.12 3.34 2.91
C HIS A 57 10.38 2.66 2.35
N LEU A 58 10.23 1.81 1.33
CA LEU A 58 11.32 1.14 0.63
C LEU A 58 12.13 2.07 -0.29
N GLY A 59 11.74 3.34 -0.42
CA GLY A 59 12.40 4.32 -1.28
C GLY A 59 12.18 4.07 -2.78
N ARG A 60 11.16 3.30 -3.15
CA ARG A 60 10.77 3.10 -4.55
C ARG A 60 10.03 4.32 -5.11
N ILE A 61 9.43 5.12 -4.23
CA ILE A 61 8.75 6.37 -4.56
C ILE A 61 9.53 7.55 -3.97
N ASP A 62 9.75 8.60 -4.77
CA ASP A 62 10.30 9.87 -4.29
C ASP A 62 9.18 10.70 -3.63
N ALA A 63 9.33 10.96 -2.33
CA ALA A 63 8.37 11.71 -1.52
C ALA A 63 8.13 13.15 -2.02
N GLN A 64 9.11 13.77 -2.68
CA GLN A 64 9.07 15.17 -3.12
C GLN A 64 8.58 15.31 -4.56
N GLN A 65 8.79 14.28 -5.39
CA GLN A 65 8.45 14.33 -6.82
C GLN A 65 7.15 13.59 -7.16
N PHE A 66 6.46 13.02 -6.17
CA PHE A 66 5.24 12.28 -6.39
C PHE A 66 4.15 13.10 -7.09
N SER A 67 3.44 12.48 -8.04
CA SER A 67 2.45 13.14 -8.91
C SER A 67 2.99 14.39 -9.64
N GLY A 68 4.29 14.39 -9.99
CA GLY A 68 4.97 15.53 -10.60
C GLY A 68 5.17 16.69 -9.64
N GLY A 69 5.33 16.39 -8.34
CA GLY A 69 5.49 17.37 -7.26
C GLY A 69 4.18 18.04 -6.81
N ARG A 70 3.02 17.50 -7.22
CA ARG A 70 1.71 18.04 -6.80
C ARG A 70 1.27 17.57 -5.42
N ILE A 71 1.81 16.45 -4.97
CA ILE A 71 1.49 15.85 -3.68
C ILE A 71 2.83 15.58 -2.99
N THR A 72 3.03 16.22 -1.84
CA THR A 72 4.15 15.89 -0.95
C THR A 72 3.73 14.72 -0.09
N LEU A 73 4.50 13.63 -0.12
CA LEU A 73 4.19 12.46 0.68
C LEU A 73 4.70 12.60 2.11
N ASP A 74 3.89 12.17 3.06
CA ASP A 74 4.23 12.06 4.47
C ASP A 74 4.85 10.69 4.76
N VAL A 75 6.18 10.67 4.81
CA VAL A 75 6.95 9.44 5.10
C VAL A 75 6.66 8.92 6.49
N GLU A 76 6.44 9.81 7.46
CA GLU A 76 6.22 9.39 8.84
C GLU A 76 4.85 8.76 9.01
N ALA A 77 3.82 9.31 8.36
CA ALA A 77 2.50 8.68 8.33
C ALA A 77 2.54 7.26 7.74
N ALA A 78 3.34 7.05 6.69
CA ALA A 78 3.56 5.71 6.11
C ALA A 78 4.21 4.76 7.13
N ASN A 79 5.29 5.21 7.80
CA ASN A 79 6.02 4.43 8.79
C ASN A 79 5.12 4.02 9.96
N VAL A 80 4.34 4.96 10.50
CA VAL A 80 3.41 4.70 11.60
C VAL A 80 2.36 3.67 11.18
N ALA A 81 1.75 3.82 10.01
CA ALA A 81 0.75 2.88 9.52
C ALA A 81 1.31 1.46 9.33
N LEU A 82 2.53 1.35 8.77
CA LEU A 82 3.24 0.07 8.61
C LEU A 82 3.56 -0.58 9.95
N ALA A 83 4.09 0.19 10.90
CA ALA A 83 4.44 -0.27 12.24
C ALA A 83 3.20 -0.75 13.00
N GLU A 84 2.14 0.06 13.03
CA GLU A 84 0.94 -0.22 13.81
C GLU A 84 0.16 -1.44 13.32
N HIS A 85 -0.01 -1.57 12.00
CA HIS A 85 -0.92 -2.56 11.42
C HIS A 85 -0.23 -3.85 10.97
N VAL A 86 1.06 -3.83 10.67
CA VAL A 86 1.79 -5.01 10.16
C VAL A 86 3.00 -5.33 11.03
N GLY A 87 3.88 -4.35 11.27
CA GLY A 87 5.10 -4.54 12.06
C GLY A 87 4.82 -5.11 13.45
N ASN A 88 4.01 -4.41 14.25
CA ASN A 88 3.62 -4.83 15.59
C ASN A 88 2.81 -6.14 15.60
N ALA A 89 1.97 -6.35 14.58
CA ALA A 89 1.13 -7.55 14.50
C ALA A 89 1.94 -8.83 14.22
N LEU A 90 3.09 -8.70 13.55
CA LEU A 90 3.98 -9.81 13.16
C LEU A 90 5.34 -9.79 13.87
N GLU A 91 5.57 -8.84 14.80
CA GLU A 91 6.86 -8.62 15.47
C GLU A 91 8.01 -8.38 14.47
N LEU A 92 7.72 -7.63 13.40
CA LEU A 92 8.66 -7.26 12.35
C LEU A 92 9.07 -5.79 12.46
N SER A 93 10.24 -5.45 11.91
CA SER A 93 10.58 -4.06 11.66
C SER A 93 9.72 -3.49 10.53
N ASP A 94 9.55 -2.17 10.53
CA ASP A 94 8.78 -1.44 9.51
C ASP A 94 9.27 -1.76 8.09
N THR A 95 10.59 -1.90 7.92
CA THR A 95 11.21 -2.26 6.63
C THR A 95 10.85 -3.68 6.19
N LEU A 96 10.82 -4.65 7.12
CA LEU A 96 10.41 -6.02 6.79
C LEU A 96 8.90 -6.09 6.54
N ALA A 97 8.10 -5.31 7.25
CA ALA A 97 6.67 -5.19 7.01
C ALA A 97 6.39 -4.62 5.61
N ALA A 98 7.05 -3.50 5.25
CA ALA A 98 6.96 -2.91 3.93
C ALA A 98 7.38 -3.88 2.82
N PHE A 99 8.52 -4.57 3.01
CA PHE A 99 8.99 -5.57 2.07
C PHE A 99 7.97 -6.71 1.88
N GLY A 100 7.42 -7.23 2.98
CA GLY A 100 6.41 -8.29 2.91
C GLY A 100 5.12 -7.87 2.19
N ILE A 101 4.69 -6.61 2.34
CA ILE A 101 3.54 -6.07 1.59
C ILE A 101 3.84 -6.05 0.09
N SER A 102 5.03 -5.56 -0.30
CA SER A 102 5.46 -5.53 -1.70
C SER A 102 5.53 -6.93 -2.31
N GLU A 103 6.07 -7.92 -1.60
CA GLU A 103 6.13 -9.29 -2.11
C GLU A 103 4.73 -9.89 -2.31
N VAL A 104 3.81 -9.70 -1.35
CA VAL A 104 2.44 -10.23 -1.45
C VAL A 104 1.67 -9.59 -2.62
N VAL A 105 1.81 -8.28 -2.84
CA VAL A 105 1.13 -7.62 -3.96
C VAL A 105 1.73 -8.06 -5.30
N ASP A 106 3.06 -8.21 -5.39
CA ASP A 106 3.74 -8.65 -6.60
C ASP A 106 3.37 -10.11 -6.95
N GLU A 107 3.28 -11.00 -5.95
CA GLU A 107 2.79 -12.37 -6.12
C GLU A 107 1.33 -12.44 -6.60
N ASN A 108 0.47 -11.52 -6.12
CA ASN A 108 -0.93 -11.47 -6.54
C ASN A 108 -1.14 -11.00 -7.99
N MET A 109 -0.16 -10.26 -8.56
CA MET A 109 -0.22 -9.71 -9.91
C MET A 109 0.50 -10.57 -10.96
N ALA A 110 1.38 -11.49 -10.55
CA ALA A 110 2.17 -12.37 -11.42
C ALA A 110 1.37 -13.55 -12.00
#